data_AF-A0A7W8WJW7-F1
#
_entry.id   AF-A0A7W8WJW7-F1
#
_cell.length_a   1.000
_cell.length_b   1.000
_cell.length_c   1.000
_cell.angle_alpha   90.00
_cell.angle_beta   90.00
_cell.angle_gamma   90.00
#
_symmetry.space_group_name_H-M   'P 1'
#
loop_
_entity.id
_entity.type
_entity.pdbx_description
1 polymer ?
#
loop_
_entity_poly.entity_id
_entity_poly.type
_entity_poly.pdbx_seq_one_letter_code
_entity_poly.pdbx_strand_id
1 'polypeptide(L)'
;MDDNKQVRREFYRNPASYCRVMNVVSAVTFGLFEVDSGGTVGMLSVRWEKLGNELAPQLHAYYDSWHVLASFPDVLARMAGTTGPSCSPEAFCQLLLDCGFINRAERGVDDHAEPTPVP
;
A
#
# COMPACT_ATOMS: atom_id res chain seq x y z
N MET A 1 14.47 -18.69 15.47
CA MET A 1 14.12 -17.64 14.50
C MET A 1 13.82 -18.39 13.22
N ASP A 2 12.55 -18.48 12.83
CA ASP A 2 12.17 -19.16 11.59
C ASP A 2 12.58 -18.27 10.41
N ASP A 3 13.74 -18.58 9.84
CA ASP A 3 14.49 -17.80 8.85
C ASP A 3 13.90 -17.86 7.42
N ASN A 4 12.61 -18.18 7.26
CA ASN A 4 12.07 -18.34 5.89
C ASN A 4 10.59 -17.98 5.73
N LYS A 5 10.11 -16.96 6.44
CA LYS A 5 8.82 -16.36 6.06
C LYS A 5 9.02 -15.46 4.85
N GLN A 6 8.54 -15.92 3.69
CA GLN A 6 8.58 -15.11 2.49
C GLN A 6 7.63 -13.92 2.67
N VAL A 7 8.18 -12.71 2.67
CA VAL A 7 7.41 -11.47 2.71
C VAL A 7 7.43 -10.78 1.35
N ARG A 8 6.30 -10.16 1.00
CA ARG A 8 6.15 -9.39 -0.24
C ARG A 8 5.70 -7.97 0.04
N ARG A 9 6.14 -7.06 -0.81
CA ARG A 9 5.66 -5.67 -0.83
C ARG A 9 4.33 -5.63 -1.56
N GLU A 10 3.25 -5.29 -0.85
CA GLU A 10 1.94 -5.13 -1.48
C GLU A 10 1.24 -3.85 -1.03
N PHE A 11 0.31 -3.39 -1.86
CA PHE A 11 -0.54 -2.26 -1.55
C PHE A 11 -1.98 -2.49 -2.03
N TYR A 12 -2.89 -1.71 -1.48
CA TYR A 12 -4.27 -1.63 -1.96
C TYR A 12 -4.85 -0.24 -1.72
N ARG A 13 -5.84 0.14 -2.54
CA ARG A 13 -6.67 1.32 -2.27
C ARG A 13 -7.73 0.97 -1.25
N ASN A 14 -7.88 1.80 -0.24
CA ASN A 14 -8.88 1.57 0.79
C ASN A 14 -10.28 1.88 0.25
N PRO A 15 -11.30 1.11 0.64
CA PRO A 15 -12.67 1.31 0.16
C PRO A 15 -13.27 2.62 0.68
N ALA A 16 -14.32 3.10 0.00
CA ALA A 16 -15.02 4.33 0.38
C ALA A 16 -15.56 4.30 1.83
N SER A 17 -15.89 3.12 2.37
CA SER A 17 -16.30 2.94 3.77
C SER A 17 -15.17 3.30 4.74
N TYR A 18 -13.95 2.85 4.47
CA TYR A 18 -12.76 3.21 5.25
C TYR A 18 -12.52 4.72 5.19
N CYS A 19 -12.53 5.30 3.98
CA CYS A 19 -12.30 6.73 3.79
C CYS A 19 -13.30 7.58 4.57
N ARG A 20 -14.58 7.17 4.61
CA ARG A 20 -15.63 7.82 5.39
C ARG A 20 -15.37 7.77 6.90
N VAL A 21 -15.01 6.60 7.44
CA VAL A 21 -14.73 6.42 8.87
C VAL A 21 -13.53 7.25 9.30
N MET A 22 -12.48 7.29 8.47
CA MET A 22 -11.26 8.04 8.75
C MET A 22 -11.36 9.53 8.40
N ASN A 23 -12.49 9.98 7.83
CA ASN A 23 -12.70 11.35 7.34
C ASN A 23 -11.62 11.84 6.36
N VAL A 24 -11.26 10.98 5.40
CA VAL A 24 -10.27 11.27 4.35
C VAL A 24 -10.90 11.11 2.96
N VAL A 25 -10.35 11.78 1.96
CA VAL A 25 -10.83 11.71 0.56
C VAL A 25 -10.43 10.39 -0.09
N SER A 26 -9.20 9.95 0.16
CA SER A 26 -8.67 8.69 -0.34
C SER A 26 -7.61 8.15 0.61
N ALA A 27 -7.34 6.85 0.54
CA ALA A 27 -6.23 6.24 1.24
C ALA A 27 -5.66 5.07 0.44
N VAL A 28 -4.35 4.93 0.50
CA VAL A 28 -3.60 3.80 -0.05
C VAL A 28 -2.83 3.18 1.10
N THR A 29 -3.08 1.90 1.38
CA THR A 29 -2.37 1.15 2.42
C THR A 29 -1.33 0.26 1.75
N PHE A 30 -0.10 0.25 2.27
CA PHE A 30 1.04 -0.49 1.73
C PHE A 30 1.90 -1.03 2.87
N GLY A 31 2.61 -2.13 2.63
CA GLY A 31 3.42 -2.76 3.67
C GLY A 31 4.00 -4.10 3.23
N LEU A 32 4.40 -4.90 4.21
CA LEU A 32 4.84 -6.27 3.99
C LEU A 32 3.68 -7.24 4.28
N PHE A 33 3.52 -8.21 3.40
CA PHE A 33 2.56 -9.31 3.54
C PHE A 33 3.32 -10.62 3.62
N GLU A 34 2.97 -11.45 4.60
CA GLU A 34 3.47 -12.82 4.69
C GLU A 34 2.72 -13.71 3.69
N VAL A 35 3.48 -14.30 2.76
CA VAL A 35 2.92 -15.11 1.66
C VAL A 35 2.21 -16.36 2.19
N ASP A 36 2.80 -17.02 3.18
CA ASP A 36 2.34 -18.34 3.64
C ASP A 36 1.19 -18.27 4.66
N SER A 37 1.17 -17.22 5.49
CA SER A 37 0.19 -17.07 6.58
C SER A 37 -0.98 -16.16 6.21
N GLY A 38 -0.85 -15.36 5.15
CA GLY A 38 -1.79 -14.31 4.80
C GLY A 38 -1.80 -13.14 5.80
N GLY A 39 -0.83 -13.07 6.71
CA GLY A 39 -0.69 -12.01 7.70
C GLY A 39 -0.08 -10.72 7.13
N THR A 40 -0.40 -9.59 7.74
CA THR A 40 0.25 -8.31 7.47
C THR A 40 1.33 -8.03 8.50
N VAL A 41 2.51 -7.59 8.04
CA VAL A 41 3.62 -7.19 8.90
C VAL A 41 3.84 -5.69 8.68
N GLY A 42 3.37 -4.89 9.63
CA GLY A 42 3.57 -3.44 9.66
C GLY A 42 2.97 -2.69 8.46
N MET A 43 1.65 -2.54 8.43
CA MET A 43 0.96 -1.76 7.41
C MET A 43 1.08 -0.25 7.68
N LEU A 44 1.31 0.49 6.60
CA LEU A 44 1.39 1.95 6.56
C LEU A 44 0.31 2.45 5.61
N SER A 45 -0.10 3.70 5.75
CA SER A 45 -1.03 4.31 4.78
C SER A 45 -0.62 5.72 4.42
N VAL A 46 -0.77 6.08 3.14
CA VAL A 46 -0.89 7.49 2.76
C VAL A 46 -2.37 7.83 2.68
N ARG A 47 -2.75 8.93 3.32
CA ARG A 47 -4.13 9.41 3.38
C ARG A 47 -4.21 10.79 2.77
N TRP A 48 -5.24 11.04 1.97
CA TRP A 48 -5.46 12.33 1.35
C TRP A 48 -6.56 13.06 2.10
N GLU A 49 -6.17 14.14 2.75
CA GLU A 49 -7.06 14.97 3.57
C GLU A 49 -7.24 16.34 2.92
N LYS A 50 -8.39 16.98 3.17
CA LYS A 50 -8.58 18.36 2.76
C LYS A 50 -7.98 19.29 3.83
N LEU A 51 -6.90 19.98 3.47
CA LEU A 51 -6.33 21.05 4.28
C LEU A 51 -6.69 22.39 3.61
N GLY A 52 -7.80 22.98 4.06
CA GLY A 52 -8.39 24.15 3.39
C GLY A 52 -8.87 23.79 1.98
N ASN A 53 -8.27 24.42 0.96
CA ASN A 53 -8.60 24.19 -0.45
C ASN A 53 -7.67 23.17 -1.12
N GLU A 54 -6.71 22.60 -0.39
CA GLU A 54 -5.72 21.67 -0.94
C GLU A 54 -5.99 20.24 -0.49
N LEU A 55 -5.66 19.30 -1.38
CA LEU A 55 -5.66 17.87 -1.08
C LEU A 55 -4.24 17.49 -0.66
N ALA A 56 -4.03 17.24 0.63
CA ALA A 56 -2.71 16.99 1.19
C ALA A 56 -2.52 15.49 1.48
N PRO A 57 -1.46 14.85 0.94
CA PRO A 57 -1.07 13.50 1.33
C PRO A 57 -0.41 13.53 2.72
N GLN A 58 -0.88 12.67 3.62
CA GLN A 58 -0.30 12.42 4.93
C GLN A 58 0.21 10.99 5.00
N LEU A 59 1.50 10.81 5.30
CA LEU A 59 2.02 9.50 5.69
C LEU A 59 1.57 9.19 7.12
N HIS A 60 0.87 8.08 7.29
CA HIS A 60 0.32 7.64 8.56
C HIS A 60 0.87 6.25 8.92
N ALA A 61 1.60 6.19 10.03
CA ALA A 61 2.33 5.01 10.52
C ALA A 61 2.19 4.87 12.04
N TYR A 62 1.81 3.69 12.52
CA TYR A 62 1.81 3.37 13.95
C TYR A 62 3.20 2.89 14.40
N TYR A 63 3.48 2.96 15.71
CA TYR A 63 4.81 2.68 16.26
C TYR A 63 5.33 1.26 15.93
N ASP A 64 4.43 0.29 15.83
CA ASP A 64 4.70 -1.10 15.46
C ASP A 64 5.09 -1.25 13.98
N SER A 65 4.74 -0.27 13.12
CA SER A 65 5.07 -0.25 11.70
C SER A 65 6.34 0.53 11.35
N TRP A 66 6.97 1.23 12.30
CA TRP A 66 8.15 2.08 12.00
C TRP A 66 9.35 1.30 11.47
N HIS A 67 9.56 0.07 11.94
CA HIS A 67 10.61 -0.79 11.42
C HIS A 67 10.38 -1.19 9.94
N VAL A 68 9.11 -1.34 9.54
CA VAL A 68 8.73 -1.56 8.14
C VAL A 68 8.88 -0.29 7.32
N LEU A 69 8.52 0.87 7.88
CA LEU A 69 8.76 2.16 7.21
C LEU A 69 10.25 2.35 6.89
N ALA A 70 11.13 2.02 7.84
CA ALA A 70 12.58 2.10 7.66
C ALA A 70 13.13 1.11 6.61
N SER A 71 12.39 0.04 6.28
CA SER A 71 12.80 -0.94 5.26
C SER A 71 12.41 -0.55 3.82
N PHE A 72 11.77 0.61 3.64
CA PHE A 72 11.39 1.17 2.33
C PHE A 72 12.17 2.44 1.97
N PRO A 73 13.52 2.43 1.96
CA PRO A 73 14.31 3.62 1.66
C PRO A 73 14.08 4.12 0.21
N ASP A 74 13.78 3.22 -0.71
CA ASP A 74 13.45 3.52 -2.10
C ASP A 74 12.12 4.27 -2.24
N VAL A 75 11.08 3.83 -1.52
CA VAL A 75 9.79 4.53 -1.48
C VAL A 75 9.95 5.92 -0.86
N LEU A 76 10.66 6.01 0.28
CA LEU A 76 10.91 7.28 0.96
C LEU A 76 11.70 8.26 0.08
N ALA A 77 12.70 7.78 -0.66
CA ALA A 77 13.45 8.60 -1.61
C ALA A 77 12.55 9.15 -2.74
N ARG A 78 11.66 8.32 -3.31
CA ARG A 78 10.69 8.74 -4.34
C ARG A 78 9.67 9.73 -3.78
N MET A 79 9.19 9.51 -2.56
CA MET A 79 8.30 10.45 -1.86
C MET A 79 8.98 11.80 -1.61
N ALA A 80 10.23 11.80 -1.14
CA ALA A 80 11.00 13.03 -0.89
C ALA A 80 11.26 13.85 -2.17
N GLY A 81 11.40 13.18 -3.31
CA GLY A 81 11.50 13.83 -4.63
C GLY A 81 10.17 14.38 -5.17
N THR A 82 9.04 14.04 -4.54
CA THR A 82 7.72 14.54 -4.97
C THR A 82 7.53 15.96 -4.46
N THR A 83 7.71 16.95 -5.32
CA THR A 83 7.47 18.37 -5.00
C THR A 83 6.22 18.89 -5.69
N GLY A 84 5.36 19.61 -4.96
CA GLY A 84 4.21 20.33 -5.51
C GLY A 84 2.84 19.65 -5.29
N PRO A 85 1.76 20.23 -5.83
CA PRO A 85 0.36 19.87 -5.51
C PRO A 85 -0.11 18.51 -6.09
N SER A 86 0.79 17.68 -6.59
CA SER A 86 0.46 16.60 -7.55
C SER A 86 0.62 15.17 -7.04
N CYS A 87 0.90 14.96 -5.76
CA CYS A 87 0.87 13.60 -5.21
C CYS A 87 -0.58 13.16 -5.09
N SER A 88 -1.21 12.75 -6.19
CA SER A 88 -2.56 12.17 -6.19
C SER A 88 -2.50 10.71 -5.71
N PRO A 89 -3.64 10.14 -5.27
CA PRO A 89 -3.72 8.71 -4.95
C PRO A 89 -3.22 7.81 -6.09
N GLU A 90 -3.56 8.15 -7.33
CA GLU A 90 -3.15 7.41 -8.54
C GLU A 90 -1.65 7.49 -8.77
N ALA A 91 -1.07 8.70 -8.61
CA ALA A 91 0.37 8.90 -8.74
C ALA A 91 1.14 8.12 -7.67
N PHE A 92 0.61 8.04 -6.46
CA PHE A 92 1.22 7.25 -5.38
C PHE A 92 1.13 5.74 -5.64
N CYS A 93 0.01 5.23 -6.16
CA CYS A 93 -0.09 3.84 -6.60
C CYS A 93 0.97 3.51 -7.65
N GLN A 94 1.19 4.39 -8.63
CA GLN A 94 2.23 4.20 -9.64
C GLN A 94 3.63 4.22 -9.03
N LEU A 95 3.89 5.13 -8.09
CA LEU A 95 5.16 5.17 -7.35
C LEU A 95 5.43 3.83 -6.64
N LEU A 96 4.42 3.23 -6.01
CA LEU A 96 4.56 1.93 -5.34
C LEU A 96 4.85 0.80 -6.34
N LEU A 97 4.17 0.78 -7.48
CA LEU A 97 4.46 -0.17 -8.58
C LEU A 97 5.91 -0.03 -9.07
N ASP A 98 6.38 1.19 -9.29
CA ASP A 98 7.77 1.48 -9.68
C ASP A 98 8.78 0.99 -8.62
N CYS A 99 8.38 0.94 -7.34
CA CYS A 99 9.18 0.44 -6.21
C CYS A 99 9.02 -1.08 -5.98
N GLY A 100 8.40 -1.80 -6.92
CA GLY A 100 8.24 -3.24 -6.88
C GLY A 100 7.15 -3.75 -5.94
N PHE A 101 6.19 -2.89 -5.54
CA PHE A 101 4.99 -3.36 -4.86
C PHE A 101 4.01 -3.98 -5.86
N ILE A 102 3.24 -4.96 -5.38
CA ILE A 102 2.14 -5.56 -6.15
C ILE A 102 0.81 -5.01 -5.63
N ASN A 103 -0.12 -4.72 -6.54
CA ASN A 103 -1.47 -4.34 -6.17
C ASN A 103 -2.28 -5.58 -5.75
N ARG A 104 -2.71 -5.64 -4.49
CA ARG A 104 -3.46 -6.78 -3.95
C ARG A 104 -4.77 -7.06 -4.69
N ALA A 105 -5.41 -6.03 -5.24
CA ALA A 105 -6.65 -6.21 -6.00
C ALA A 105 -6.47 -7.08 -7.25
N GLU A 106 -5.26 -7.11 -7.83
CA GLU A 106 -4.95 -7.92 -9.01
C GLU A 106 -4.82 -9.41 -8.68
N ARG A 107 -4.58 -9.77 -7.40
CA ARG A 107 -4.52 -11.17 -6.97
C ARG A 107 -5.87 -11.89 -7.03
N GLY A 108 -6.98 -11.18 -6.83
CA GLY A 108 -8.32 -11.76 -6.85
C GLY A 108 -8.79 -12.25 -8.23
N VAL A 109 -8.03 -11.98 -9.29
CA VAL A 109 -8.36 -12.38 -10.66
C VAL A 109 -7.73 -13.73 -11.04
N ASP A 110 -6.56 -14.07 -10.46
CA ASP A 110 -5.82 -15.30 -10.82
C ASP A 110 -6.12 -16.52 -9.92
N ASP A 111 -6.60 -16.32 -8.68
CA ASP A 111 -6.90 -17.43 -7.75
C ASP A 111 -8.22 -18.20 -8.07
N HIS A 112 -8.91 -17.85 -9.17
CA HIS A 112 -10.14 -18.51 -9.64
C HIS A 112 -10.02 -19.24 -10.99
N ALA A 113 -8.81 -19.40 -11.54
CA ALA A 113 -8.62 -20.31 -12.67
C ALA A 113 -8.72 -21.76 -12.18
N GLU A 114 -9.95 -22.29 -12.11
CA GLU A 114 -10.19 -23.73 -11.96
C GLU A 114 -9.37 -24.48 -13.04
N PRO A 115 -8.68 -25.58 -12.68
CA PRO A 115 -8.02 -26.40 -13.68
C PRO A 115 -9.08 -26.96 -14.62
N THR A 116 -9.01 -26.55 -15.88
CA THR A 116 -9.88 -27.06 -16.95
C THR A 116 -9.62 -28.57 -17.05
N PRO A 117 -10.63 -29.44 -16.88
CA PRO A 117 -10.41 -30.86 -17.10
C PRO A 117 -10.19 -31.06 -18.61
N VAL A 118 -9.01 -31.59 -18.93
CA VAL A 118 -8.64 -31.98 -20.30
C VAL A 118 -9.47 -33.24 -20.65
N PRO A 119 -10.03 -33.33 -21.87
CA PRO A 119 -10.94 -34.40 -22.27
C PRO A 119 -10.30 -35.80 -22.31
#